data_AF-A0A3D5MN38-F1
#
_entry.id   AF-A0A3D5MN38-F1
#
_cell.length_a   1.000
_cell.length_b   1.000
_cell.length_c   1.000
_cell.angle_alpha   90.00
_cell.angle_beta   90.00
_cell.angle_gamma   90.00
#
_symmetry.space_group_name_H-M   'P 1'
#
loop_
_entity.id
_entity.type
_entity.pdbx_description
1 polymer ?
#
loop_
_entity_poly.entity_id
_entity_poly.type
_entity_poly.pdbx_seq_one_letter_code
_entity_poly.pdbx_strand_id
1 'polypeptide(L)'
;MVRVAGPSLADLVGLPLPAASRRVEEAGLSVRVVWTRPPWRGQGGGQGRVVRLREPEPGVVELTCAWEVYERSAGKADADRETCR
;
A
#
# COMPACT_ATOMS: atom_id res chain seq x y z
N MET A 1 4.60 18.90 31.30
CA MET A 1 4.15 19.07 29.90
C MET A 1 3.37 17.83 29.51
N VAL A 2 2.05 17.95 29.32
CA VAL A 2 1.23 16.84 28.83
C VAL A 2 1.42 16.80 27.33
N ARG A 3 2.13 15.79 26.82
CA ARG A 3 2.14 15.49 25.38
C ARG A 3 0.71 15.05 25.05
N VAL A 4 -0.06 15.91 24.39
CA VAL A 4 -1.31 15.50 23.75
C VAL A 4 -0.91 14.39 22.79
N ALA A 5 -1.28 13.15 23.11
CA ALA A 5 -1.02 12.01 22.25
C ALA A 5 -1.87 12.21 20.99
N GLY A 6 -1.28 12.83 19.97
CA GLY A 6 -1.82 12.76 18.62
C GLY A 6 -1.96 11.29 18.21
N PRO A 7 -2.79 10.98 17.20
CA PRO A 7 -2.95 9.61 16.71
C PRO A 7 -1.56 9.00 16.50
N SER A 8 -1.37 7.83 17.09
CA SER A 8 -0.10 7.14 17.03
C SER A 8 0.17 6.74 15.57
N LEU A 9 1.43 6.64 15.16
CA LEU A 9 1.76 6.17 13.82
C LEU A 9 1.16 4.77 13.54
N ALA A 10 0.88 3.97 14.57
CA ALA A 10 0.19 2.68 14.44
C ALA A 10 -1.23 2.81 13.85
N ASP A 11 -1.89 3.95 14.04
CA ASP A 11 -3.24 4.23 13.51
C ASP A 11 -3.25 4.47 11.99
N LEU A 12 -2.08 4.42 11.33
CA LEU A 12 -1.96 4.55 9.89
C LEU A 12 -2.25 3.25 9.14
N VAL A 13 -2.19 2.09 9.80
CA VAL A 13 -2.53 0.80 9.18
C VAL A 13 -4.00 0.79 8.76
N GLY A 14 -4.27 0.32 7.54
CA GLY A 14 -5.61 0.25 6.94
C GLY A 14 -6.05 1.54 6.24
N LEU A 15 -5.39 2.67 6.51
CA LEU A 15 -5.70 3.92 5.83
C LEU A 15 -5.30 3.88 4.34
N PRO A 16 -6.04 4.61 3.49
CA PRO A 16 -5.57 5.00 2.18
C PRO A 16 -4.19 5.65 2.19
N LEU A 17 -3.34 5.30 1.24
CA LEU A 17 -1.99 5.88 1.10
C LEU A 17 -2.00 7.42 1.13
N PRO A 18 -2.87 8.15 0.40
CA PRO A 18 -2.86 9.61 0.45
C PRO A 18 -3.14 10.18 1.85
N ALA A 19 -4.06 9.55 2.59
CA ALA A 19 -4.41 9.97 3.95
C ALA A 19 -3.29 9.63 4.94
N ALA A 20 -2.67 8.46 4.79
CA ALA A 20 -1.56 8.04 5.64
C ALA A 20 -0.32 8.92 5.43
N SER A 21 0.08 9.16 4.18
CA SER A 21 1.24 10.02 3.86
C SER A 21 1.06 11.43 4.43
N ARG A 22 -0.13 12.02 4.24
CA ARG A 22 -0.43 13.35 4.76
C ARG A 22 -0.27 13.43 6.29
N ARG A 23 -0.72 12.42 7.03
CA ARG A 23 -0.57 12.40 8.49
C ARG A 23 0.89 12.29 8.94
N VAL A 24 1.71 11.55 8.20
CA VAL A 24 3.16 11.45 8.48
C VAL A 24 3.83 12.80 8.22
N GLU A 25 3.50 13.46 7.12
CA GLU A 25 4.02 14.79 6.77
C GLU A 25 3.57 15.87 7.77
N GLU A 26 2.31 15.84 8.20
CA GLU A 26 1.77 16.73 9.25
C GLU A 26 2.47 16.53 10.61
N ALA A 27 3.04 15.33 10.84
CA ALA A 27 3.87 15.05 12.00
C ALA A 27 5.35 15.50 11.83
N GLY A 28 5.71 16.09 10.70
CA GLY A 28 7.05 16.55 10.38
C GLY A 28 8.04 15.43 10.02
N LEU A 29 7.52 14.27 9.62
CA LEU A 29 8.32 13.09 9.26
C LEU A 29 8.36 12.91 7.74
N SER A 30 9.41 12.26 7.25
CA SER A 30 9.53 11.88 5.84
C SER A 30 8.79 10.57 5.55
N VAL A 31 8.16 10.48 4.38
CA VAL A 31 7.44 9.28 3.94
C VAL A 31 8.28 8.49 2.93
N ARG A 32 8.43 7.19 3.17
CA ARG A 32 8.91 6.22 2.18
C ARG A 32 7.80 5.23 1.87
N VAL A 33 7.48 5.02 0.59
CA VAL A 33 6.41 4.09 0.18
C VAL A 33 7.02 2.83 -0.44
N VAL A 34 6.59 1.66 0.05
CA VAL A 34 6.96 0.35 -0.51
C VAL A 34 5.69 -0.40 -0.86
N TRP A 35 5.61 -0.92 -2.07
CA TRP A 35 4.46 -1.72 -2.50
C TRP A 35 4.73 -3.22 -2.33
N THR A 36 3.74 -3.92 -1.79
CA THR A 36 3.70 -5.38 -1.81
C THR A 36 3.53 -5.88 -3.24
N ARG A 37 4.07 -7.07 -3.51
CA ARG A 37 3.87 -7.74 -4.80
C ARG A 37 2.52 -8.47 -4.79
N PRO A 38 1.78 -8.47 -5.91
CA PRO A 38 0.62 -9.33 -6.07
C PRO A 38 0.99 -10.81 -5.86
N PRO A 39 0.07 -11.66 -5.36
CA PRO A 39 0.31 -13.09 -5.16
C PRO A 39 0.44 -13.90 -6.47
N TRP A 40 0.03 -13.33 -7.61
CA TRP A 40 0.19 -13.93 -8.96
C TRP A 40 0.68 -12.87 -9.95
N ARG A 41 1.10 -13.29 -11.15
CA ARG A 41 1.40 -12.33 -12.23
C ARG A 41 0.12 -11.54 -12.56
N GLY A 42 0.18 -10.24 -12.35
CA GLY A 42 -0.97 -9.37 -12.36
C GLY A 42 -0.59 -7.94 -12.05
N GLN A 43 -1.57 -7.05 -12.15
CA GLN A 43 -1.44 -5.65 -11.76
C GLN A 43 -2.32 -5.36 -10.55
N GLY A 44 -1.86 -4.46 -9.69
CA GLY A 44 -2.69 -3.91 -8.63
C GLY A 44 -3.60 -2.82 -9.20
N GLY A 45 -4.81 -2.72 -8.66
CA GLY A 45 -5.79 -1.70 -9.01
C GLY A 45 -6.50 -1.14 -7.78
N GLY A 46 -7.27 -0.08 -7.98
CA GLY A 46 -7.97 0.62 -6.90
C GLY A 46 -7.03 1.45 -6.04
N GLN A 47 -7.39 1.62 -4.76
CA GLN A 47 -6.60 2.42 -3.82
C GLN A 47 -5.51 1.58 -3.15
N GLY A 48 -4.36 2.19 -2.89
CA GLY A 48 -3.36 1.62 -1.99
C GLY A 48 -3.74 1.81 -0.54
N ARG A 49 -3.64 0.76 0.27
CA ARG A 49 -3.80 0.82 1.72
C ARG A 49 -2.53 0.40 2.44
N VAL A 50 -2.23 1.07 3.53
CA VAL A 50 -1.11 0.72 4.39
C VAL A 50 -1.42 -0.60 5.09
N VAL A 51 -0.54 -1.59 4.93
CA VAL A 51 -0.66 -2.90 5.58
C VAL A 51 0.41 -3.12 6.64
N ARG A 52 1.48 -2.34 6.61
CA ARG A 52 2.55 -2.38 7.61
C ARG A 52 3.30 -1.06 7.67
N LEU A 53 3.76 -0.72 8.86
CA LEU A 53 4.66 0.40 9.13
C LEU A 53 6.02 -0.10 9.59
N ARG A 54 7.05 0.67 9.28
CA ARG A 54 8.38 0.56 9.87
C ARG A 54 9.00 1.94 9.99
N GLU A 55 9.94 2.10 10.91
CA GLU A 55 10.81 3.27 11.00
C GLU A 55 12.23 2.77 10.70
N PRO A 56 12.65 2.76 9.42
CA PRO A 56 13.96 2.24 9.04
C PRO A 56 15.12 3.10 9.58
N GLU A 57 14.85 4.39 9.80
CA GLU A 57 15.79 5.37 10.32
C GLU A 57 15.02 6.51 11.03
N PRO A 58 15.67 7.26 11.95
CA PRO A 58 15.00 8.34 12.66
C PRO A 58 14.43 9.39 11.71
N GLY A 59 13.14 9.73 11.90
CA GLY A 59 12.48 10.77 11.09
C GLY A 59 11.89 10.28 9.76
N VAL A 60 12.03 8.99 9.43
CA VAL A 60 11.47 8.39 8.22
C VAL A 60 10.48 7.29 8.59
N VAL A 61 9.28 7.38 8.05
CA VAL A 61 8.25 6.33 8.16
C VAL A 61 8.12 5.61 6.83
N GLU A 62 8.36 4.30 6.84
CA GLU A 62 8.10 3.43 5.71
C GLU A 62 6.67 2.87 5.77
N LEU A 63 5.87 3.23 4.77
CA LEU A 63 4.52 2.73 4.54
C LEU A 63 4.57 1.56 3.54
N THR A 64 4.43 0.34 4.04
CA THR A 64 4.21 -0.82 3.18
C THR A 64 2.74 -0.86 2.76
N CYS A 65 2.47 -0.84 1.46
CA CYS A 65 1.12 -0.73 0.90
C CYS A 65 0.73 -1.97 0.08
N ALA A 66 -0.56 -2.30 0.10
CA ALA A 66 -1.19 -3.26 -0.80
C ALA A 66 -2.30 -2.59 -1.58
N TRP A 67 -2.53 -3.06 -2.80
CA TRP A 67 -3.66 -2.63 -3.60
C TRP A 67 -4.94 -3.30 -3.09
N GLU A 68 -6.07 -2.62 -3.19
CA GLU A 68 -7.38 -3.18 -2.82
C GLU A 68 -7.77 -4.37 -3.69
N VAL A 69 -7.39 -4.34 -4.97
CA VAL A 69 -7.64 -5.43 -5.91
C VAL A 69 -6.37 -5.78 -6.68
N TYR A 70 -6.23 -7.07 -6.97
CA TYR A 70 -5.20 -7.57 -7.87
C TYR A 70 -5.86 -8.24 -9.06
N GLU A 71 -5.67 -7.66 -10.24
CA GLU A 71 -6.15 -8.23 -11.50
C GLU A 71 -5.10 -9.21 -12.01
N ARG A 72 -5.52 -10.44 -12.30
CA ARG A 72 -4.65 -11.45 -12.90
C ARG A 72 -4.38 -11.05 -14.35
N SER A 73 -3.12 -11.08 -14.78
CA SER A 73 -2.81 -10.96 -16.19
C SER A 73 -3.34 -12.21 -16.90
N ALA A 74 -4.22 -12.03 -17.89
CA ALA A 74 -4.57 -13.10 -18.81
C ALA A 74 -3.30 -13.47 -19.60
N GLY A 75 -2.57 -14.49 -19.14
CA GLY A 75 -1.57 -15.12 -19.98
C GLY A 75 -2.23 -15.66 -21.24
N LYS A 76 -1.51 -15.74 -22.36
CA LYS A 76 -1.92 -16.42 -23.62
C LYS A 76 -2.34 -17.88 -23.36
N ALA A 77 -3.52 -18.10 -22.80
CA ALA A 77 -4.11 -19.42 -22.59
C ALA A 77 -5.60 -19.44 -22.95
N ASP A 78 -6.22 -18.27 -23.18
CA ASP A 78 -7.64 -18.18 -23.57
C ASP A 78 -7.84 -18.02 -25.09
N ALA A 79 -6.78 -17.73 -25.85
CA ALA A 79 -6.88 -17.58 -27.31
C ALA A 79 -6.99 -18.91 -28.08
N ASP A 80 -6.94 -20.07 -27.40
CA ASP A 80 -6.99 -21.40 -28.01
C ASP A 80 -8.32 -22.14 -27.73
N ARG A 81 -9.33 -21.45 -27.15
CA ARG A 81 -10.67 -22.03 -26.94
C ARG A 81 -11.71 -21.64 -27.98
N GLU A 82 -11.34 -20.85 -28.98
CA GLU A 82 -12.18 -20.51 -30.15
C GLU A 82 -11.63 -21.12 -31.45
N THR A 83 -11.24 -22.40 -31.46
CA THR A 83 -11.03 -23.14 -32.72
C THR A 83 -11.35 -24.62 -32.58
N CYS A 84 -12.55 -24.95 -32.12
CA CYS A 84 -13.15 -26.27 -32.28
C CYS A 84 -14.68 -26.12 -32.29
N ARG A 85 -15.21 -25.68 -33.44
CA ARG A 85 -16.61 -25.90 -33.83
C ARG A 85 -16.65 -26.35 -35.26
#